data_AF-A0A8J5PNS2-F1
#
_entry.id   AF-A0A8J5PNS2-F1
#
_cell.length_a   1.000
_cell.length_b   1.000
_cell.length_c   1.000
_cell.angle_alpha   90.00
_cell.angle_beta   90.00
_cell.angle_gamma   90.00
#
_symmetry.space_group_name_H-M   'P 1'
#
loop_
_entity.id
_entity.type
_entity.pdbx_description
1 polymer ?
#
loop_
_entity_poly.entity_id
_entity_poly.type
_entity_poly.pdbx_seq_one_letter_code
_entity_poly.pdbx_strand_id
1 'polypeptide(L)'
;MSAKPGQPGQQQQLEDRLFRHFRGWNWSERARDTSSWLWDFGYDIQRHGLRKWACKDCILGNRPIIATFTSSGLQNAANHLWREHKTPAPEGEKKSTAQLKSEGALKSSQPTIASVLKLDVNKPTEQNIANSFISRFDKQHFQRMLPSRTT
;
A
#
# COMPACT_ATOMS: atom_id res chain seq x y z
N MET A 1 -16.62 4.21 21.15
CA MET A 1 -15.35 4.54 21.83
C MET A 1 -14.78 5.76 21.13
N SER A 2 -14.95 6.94 21.72
CA SER A 2 -14.56 8.22 21.09
C SER A 2 -13.05 8.40 21.18
N ALA A 3 -12.40 8.63 20.03
CA ALA A 3 -10.99 8.96 19.97
C ALA A 3 -10.73 10.26 20.76
N LYS A 4 -9.83 10.20 21.74
CA LYS A 4 -9.32 11.41 22.41
C LYS A 4 -8.60 12.27 21.35
N PRO A 5 -8.81 13.60 21.32
CA PRO A 5 -7.97 14.47 20.51
C PRO A 5 -6.54 14.34 21.03
N GLY A 6 -5.60 13.93 20.17
CA GLY A 6 -4.18 13.90 20.51
C GLY A 6 -3.73 15.31 20.93
N GLN A 7 -2.93 15.39 22.00
CA GLN A 7 -2.39 16.68 22.44
C GLN A 7 -1.56 17.31 21.30
N PRO A 8 -1.65 18.64 21.07
CA PRO A 8 -0.98 19.32 19.96
C PRO A 8 0.53 19.00 19.86
N GLY A 9 1.20 18.86 21.01
CA GLY A 9 2.62 18.52 21.06
C GLY A 9 2.95 17.10 20.60
N GLN A 10 2.03 16.13 20.77
CA GLN A 10 2.25 14.76 20.31
C GLN A 10 2.14 14.68 18.79
N GLN A 11 1.19 15.39 18.19
CA GLN A 11 1.06 15.46 16.75
C GLN A 11 2.32 16.06 16.13
N GLN A 12 2.78 17.23 16.61
CA GLN A 12 3.97 17.89 16.08
C GLN A 12 5.24 17.02 16.16
N GLN A 13 5.43 16.28 17.25
CA GLN A 13 6.54 15.33 17.37
C GLN A 13 6.48 14.20 16.33
N LEU A 14 5.28 13.68 16.01
CA LEU A 14 5.13 12.65 14.98
C LEU A 14 5.41 13.21 13.58
N GLU A 15 5.00 14.45 13.32
CA GLU A 15 5.29 15.15 12.06
C GLU A 15 6.79 15.41 11.89
N ASP A 16 7.47 15.89 12.93
CA ASP A 16 8.93 16.08 12.91
C ASP A 16 9.66 14.77 12.62
N ARG A 17 9.18 13.66 13.20
CA ARG A 17 9.74 12.33 12.94
C ARG A 17 9.49 11.87 11.51
N LEU A 18 8.27 12.07 11.00
CA LEU A 18 7.93 11.78 9.62
C LEU A 18 8.87 12.51 8.65
N PHE A 19 8.99 13.83 8.76
CA PHE A 19 9.80 14.61 7.83
C PHE A 19 11.31 14.46 8.05
N ARG A 20 11.75 13.96 9.21
CA ARG A 20 13.13 13.50 9.39
C ARG A 20 13.46 12.29 8.52
N HIS A 21 12.54 11.34 8.38
CA HIS A 21 12.69 10.19 7.47
C HIS A 21 12.47 10.59 6.00
N PHE A 22 11.58 11.55 5.74
CA PHE A 22 11.22 11.98 4.39
C PHE A 22 11.65 13.42 4.11
N ARG A 23 12.95 13.69 4.17
CA ARG A 23 13.47 15.05 3.92
C ARG A 23 13.08 15.57 2.53
N GLY A 24 12.54 16.79 2.50
CA GLY A 24 12.06 17.45 1.28
C GLY A 24 10.72 16.95 0.76
N TRP A 25 10.04 16.05 1.48
CA TRP A 25 8.63 15.74 1.26
C TRP A 25 7.77 16.69 2.09
N ASN A 26 6.54 16.93 1.64
CA ASN A 26 5.55 17.74 2.34
C ASN A 26 4.21 17.00 2.41
N TRP A 27 3.25 17.55 3.15
CA TRP A 27 1.87 17.09 3.10
C TRP A 27 1.32 17.15 1.68
N SER A 28 0.54 16.14 1.32
CA SER A 28 -0.17 16.10 0.04
C SER A 28 -1.33 17.09 0.04
N GLU A 29 -1.41 17.90 -1.01
CA GLU A 29 -2.52 18.85 -1.23
C GLU A 29 -3.85 18.12 -1.50
N ARG A 30 -3.78 16.84 -1.89
CA ARG A 30 -4.93 15.97 -2.21
C ARG A 30 -5.31 15.04 -1.07
N ALA A 31 -4.81 15.27 0.15
CA ALA A 31 -5.09 14.42 1.31
C ALA A 31 -6.59 14.35 1.65
N ARG A 32 -7.38 15.37 1.26
CA ARG A 32 -8.82 15.42 1.50
C ARG A 32 -9.67 14.64 0.49
N ASP A 33 -9.09 14.23 -0.64
CA ASP A 33 -9.82 13.58 -1.74
C ASP A 33 -9.65 12.05 -1.76
N THR A 34 -9.15 11.45 -0.68
CA THR A 34 -8.90 10.00 -0.63
C THR A 34 -9.99 9.24 0.09
N SER A 35 -10.74 8.42 -0.64
CA SER A 35 -11.89 7.66 -0.15
C SER A 35 -11.56 6.26 0.39
N SER A 36 -10.34 6.00 0.88
CA SER A 36 -9.94 4.67 1.36
C SER A 36 -9.66 4.68 2.86
N TRP A 37 -10.23 3.72 3.60
CA TRP A 37 -9.99 3.51 5.03
C TRP A 37 -8.49 3.42 5.39
N LEU A 38 -7.64 3.05 4.45
CA LEU A 38 -6.20 2.93 4.66
C LEU A 38 -5.54 4.26 5.04
N TRP A 39 -6.13 5.40 4.69
CA TRP A 39 -5.61 6.73 5.05
C TRP A 39 -5.79 7.07 6.53
N ASP A 40 -6.65 6.36 7.25
CA ASP A 40 -6.70 6.44 8.71
C ASP A 40 -5.38 5.96 9.33
N PHE A 41 -4.66 5.07 8.65
CA PHE A 41 -3.43 4.43 9.12
C PHE A 41 -2.15 4.95 8.43
N GLY A 42 -2.27 5.91 7.50
CA GLY A 42 -1.10 6.44 6.79
C GLY A 42 -1.10 7.95 6.62
N TYR A 43 0.09 8.52 6.63
CA TYR A 43 0.33 9.89 6.24
C TYR A 43 0.38 9.99 4.71
N ASP A 44 -0.28 11.02 4.19
CA ASP A 44 -0.26 11.34 2.77
C ASP A 44 0.78 12.43 2.49
N ILE A 45 1.89 12.01 1.86
CA ILE A 45 3.03 12.88 1.61
C ILE A 45 3.31 12.97 0.10
N GLN A 46 3.79 14.12 -0.34
CA GLN A 46 4.14 14.36 -1.74
C GLN A 46 5.50 15.04 -1.91
N ARG A 47 6.11 14.81 -3.07
CA ARG A 47 7.33 15.49 -3.53
C ARG A 47 7.45 15.42 -5.05
N HIS A 48 7.63 16.56 -5.71
CA HIS A 48 7.84 16.67 -7.17
C HIS A 48 6.84 15.84 -8.00
N GLY A 49 5.55 15.92 -7.67
CA GLY A 49 4.49 15.16 -8.37
C GLY A 49 4.37 13.68 -7.98
N LEU A 50 5.26 13.15 -7.14
CA LEU A 50 5.13 11.82 -6.54
C LEU A 50 4.33 11.91 -5.24
N ARG A 51 3.38 11.00 -5.05
CA ARG A 51 2.54 10.90 -3.85
C ARG A 51 2.67 9.51 -3.22
N LYS A 52 2.84 9.47 -1.90
CA LYS A 52 3.05 8.25 -1.12
C LYS A 52 2.18 8.20 0.11
N TRP A 53 1.80 6.98 0.48
CA TRP A 53 1.26 6.60 1.77
C TRP A 53 2.42 6.15 2.67
N ALA A 54 2.57 6.75 3.85
CA ALA A 54 3.59 6.37 4.85
C ALA A 54 2.93 5.89 6.14
N CYS A 55 3.34 4.72 6.66
CA CYS A 55 2.68 4.09 7.80
C CYS A 55 2.77 4.92 9.10
N LYS A 56 1.62 5.25 9.71
CA LYS A 56 1.55 5.96 11.00
C LYS A 56 2.12 5.14 12.16
N ASP A 57 1.84 3.84 12.21
CA ASP A 57 2.31 2.97 13.29
C ASP A 57 3.82 2.76 13.26
N CYS A 58 4.42 2.69 12.07
CA CYS A 58 5.87 2.68 11.91
C CYS A 58 6.52 3.97 12.45
N ILE A 59 5.90 5.12 12.18
CA ILE A 59 6.35 6.42 12.70
C ILE A 59 6.17 6.47 14.21
N LEU A 60 5.00 6.10 14.73
CA LEU A 60 4.73 6.07 16.17
C LEU A 60 5.77 5.21 16.91
N GLY A 61 6.00 4.00 16.42
CA GLY A 61 6.94 3.02 16.98
C GLY A 61 8.43 3.30 16.74
N ASN A 62 8.80 4.42 16.12
CA ASN A 62 10.21 4.79 15.85
C ASN A 62 10.99 3.78 15.02
N ARG A 63 10.34 3.14 14.05
CA ARG A 63 11.02 2.16 13.21
C ARG A 63 12.16 2.85 12.44
N PRO A 64 13.34 2.22 12.32
CA PRO A 64 14.46 2.80 11.58
C PRO A 64 14.13 2.98 10.09
N ILE A 65 13.27 2.11 9.56
CA ILE A 65 12.74 2.18 8.20
C ILE A 65 11.22 2.29 8.27
N ILE A 66 10.68 3.30 7.62
CA ILE A 66 9.24 3.56 7.56
C ILE A 66 8.69 2.97 6.27
N ALA A 67 7.72 2.06 6.40
CA ALA A 67 7.06 1.48 5.24
C ALA A 67 6.32 2.56 4.45
N THR A 68 6.58 2.60 3.13
CA THR A 68 5.90 3.52 2.21
C THR A 68 5.44 2.83 0.95
N PHE A 69 4.31 3.28 0.42
CA PHE A 69 3.71 2.74 -0.78
C PHE A 69 3.17 3.86 -1.68
N THR A 70 2.99 3.56 -2.96
CA THR A 70 2.40 4.50 -3.93
C THR A 70 0.93 4.77 -3.60
N SER A 71 0.49 6.02 -3.73
CA SER A 71 -0.91 6.38 -3.47
C SER A 71 -1.92 5.76 -4.45
N SER A 72 -1.48 5.39 -5.66
CA SER A 72 -2.32 4.82 -6.73
C SER A 72 -2.61 3.30 -6.60
N GLY A 73 -2.20 2.68 -5.49
CA GLY A 73 -2.40 1.24 -5.27
C GLY A 73 -2.07 0.83 -3.84
N LEU A 74 -3.04 1.01 -2.93
CA LEU A 74 -2.81 0.81 -1.48
C LEU A 74 -2.93 -0.65 -1.01
N GLN A 75 -3.05 -1.62 -1.91
CA GLN A 75 -3.10 -3.03 -1.54
C GLN A 75 -1.83 -3.49 -0.78
N ASN A 76 -0.67 -2.93 -1.12
CA ASN A 76 0.58 -3.18 -0.41
C ASN A 76 0.58 -2.57 0.99
N ALA A 77 -0.02 -1.39 1.16
CA ALA A 77 -0.23 -0.80 2.48
C ALA A 77 -1.16 -1.68 3.33
N ALA A 78 -2.26 -2.17 2.77
CA ALA A 78 -3.17 -3.09 3.45
C ALA A 78 -2.50 -4.41 3.85
N ASN A 79 -1.63 -4.96 2.98
CA ASN A 79 -0.83 -6.15 3.30
C ASN A 79 0.17 -5.87 4.44
N HIS A 80 0.81 -4.70 4.43
CA HIS A 80 1.74 -4.28 5.47
C HIS A 80 1.06 -4.12 6.83
N LEU A 81 -0.08 -3.42 6.87
CA LEU A 81 -0.90 -3.26 8.09
C LEU A 81 -1.25 -4.60 8.72
N TRP A 82 -1.67 -5.58 7.91
CA TRP A 82 -1.93 -6.93 8.42
C TRP A 82 -0.67 -7.66 8.88
N ARG A 83 0.41 -7.66 8.10
CA ARG A 83 1.61 -8.45 8.42
C ARG A 83 2.33 -7.93 9.65
N GLU A 84 2.57 -6.63 9.70
CA GLU A 84 3.45 -5.97 10.67
C GLU A 84 2.69 -5.44 11.89
N HIS A 85 1.43 -5.01 11.70
CA HIS A 85 0.64 -4.36 12.74
C HIS A 85 -0.59 -5.18 13.16
N LYS A 86 -0.89 -6.29 12.47
CA LYS A 86 -2.08 -7.13 12.69
C LYS A 86 -3.39 -6.35 12.61
N THR A 87 -3.40 -5.22 11.90
CA THR A 87 -4.58 -4.39 11.71
C THR A 87 -5.48 -5.04 10.64
N PRO A 88 -6.69 -5.51 10.99
CA PRO A 88 -7.63 -6.06 10.02
C PRO A 88 -8.28 -4.95 9.21
N ALA A 89 -8.78 -5.28 8.01
CA ALA A 89 -9.71 -4.38 7.34
C ALA A 89 -11.00 -4.21 8.19
N PRO A 90 -11.56 -2.98 8.26
CA PRO A 90 -12.86 -2.74 8.88
C PRO A 90 -13.97 -3.62 8.30
N GLU A 91 -15.07 -3.76 9.03
CA GLU A 91 -16.24 -4.47 8.52
C GLU A 91 -16.80 -3.79 7.26
N GLY A 92 -17.15 -4.58 6.25
CA GLY A 92 -17.60 -4.09 4.94
C GLY A 92 -16.48 -3.62 4.01
N GLU A 93 -15.26 -3.42 4.51
CA GLU A 93 -14.12 -3.01 3.69
C GLU A 93 -13.37 -4.19 3.06
N LYS A 94 -12.67 -3.90 1.96
CA LYS A 94 -11.91 -4.94 1.26
C LYS A 94 -10.69 -5.39 2.07
N LYS A 95 -10.72 -6.65 2.52
CA LYS A 95 -9.59 -7.32 3.19
C LYS A 95 -8.36 -7.38 2.30
N SER A 96 -7.18 -7.32 2.95
CA SER A 96 -5.91 -7.47 2.24
C SER A 96 -5.70 -8.91 1.77
N THR A 97 -4.91 -9.09 0.71
CA THR A 97 -4.53 -10.45 0.26
C THR A 97 -3.82 -11.21 1.38
N ALA A 98 -2.99 -10.53 2.18
CA ALA A 98 -2.31 -11.14 3.31
C ALA A 98 -3.31 -11.61 4.39
N GLN A 99 -4.34 -10.81 4.69
CA GLN A 99 -5.39 -11.16 5.64
C GLN A 99 -6.23 -12.34 5.16
N LEU A 100 -6.72 -12.28 3.92
CA LEU A 100 -7.51 -13.35 3.33
C LEU A 100 -6.74 -14.68 3.25
N LYS A 101 -5.41 -14.63 3.00
CA LYS A 101 -4.56 -15.83 3.04
C LYS A 101 -4.45 -16.41 4.44
N SER A 102 -4.25 -15.59 5.47
CA SER A 102 -4.19 -16.08 6.86
C SER A 102 -5.53 -16.60 7.37
N GLU A 103 -6.64 -16.07 6.88
CA GLU A 103 -8.00 -16.53 7.20
C GLU A 103 -8.41 -17.78 6.37
N GLY A 104 -7.55 -18.27 5.46
CA GLY A 104 -7.89 -19.39 4.57
C GLY A 104 -8.96 -19.06 3.50
N ALA A 105 -9.44 -17.81 3.45
CA ALA A 105 -10.47 -17.36 2.52
C ALA A 105 -9.96 -17.20 1.08
N LEU A 106 -8.65 -17.00 0.90
CA LEU A 106 -8.02 -16.86 -0.41
C LEU A 106 -7.59 -18.24 -0.93
N LYS A 107 -8.49 -18.94 -1.61
CA LYS A 107 -8.11 -20.12 -2.41
C LYS A 107 -7.21 -19.66 -3.56
N SER A 108 -5.98 -20.15 -3.59
CA SER A 108 -5.01 -19.90 -4.65
C SER A 108 -5.45 -20.59 -5.96
N SER A 109 -6.53 -20.12 -6.59
CA SER A 109 -7.01 -20.71 -7.85
C SER A 109 -6.40 -20.07 -9.09
N GLN A 110 -5.87 -18.85 -8.99
CA GLN A 110 -5.28 -18.12 -10.11
C GLN A 110 -3.76 -18.07 -9.97
N PRO A 111 -3.00 -18.61 -10.93
CA PRO A 111 -1.55 -18.53 -10.91
C PRO A 111 -1.13 -17.06 -11.12
N THR A 112 -0.26 -16.58 -10.24
CA THR A 112 0.41 -15.28 -10.40
C THR A 112 1.37 -15.29 -11.59
N ILE A 113 1.73 -14.12 -12.13
CA ILE A 113 2.78 -13.99 -13.15
C ILE A 113 4.08 -14.64 -12.69
N ALA A 114 4.46 -14.44 -11.43
CA ALA A 114 5.65 -15.09 -10.85
C ALA A 114 5.54 -16.62 -10.91
N SER A 115 4.40 -17.21 -10.53
CA SER A 115 4.22 -18.66 -10.60
C SER A 115 4.14 -19.21 -12.03
N VAL A 116 3.56 -18.48 -12.98
CA VAL A 116 3.53 -18.88 -14.40
C VAL A 116 4.95 -18.88 -14.97
N LEU A 117 5.73 -17.83 -14.65
CA LEU A 117 7.11 -17.67 -15.10
C LEU A 117 8.12 -18.45 -14.24
N LYS A 118 7.66 -19.19 -13.23
CA LYS A 118 8.49 -19.93 -12.26
C LYS A 118 9.56 -19.08 -11.58
N LEU A 119 9.22 -17.83 -11.27
CA LEU A 119 10.07 -16.88 -10.54
C LEU A 119 9.90 -17.03 -9.03
N ASP A 120 11.02 -17.08 -8.31
CA ASP A 120 11.09 -17.03 -6.85
C ASP A 120 11.13 -15.58 -6.36
N VAL A 121 9.97 -15.11 -5.89
CA VAL A 121 9.78 -13.76 -5.34
C VAL A 121 10.59 -13.47 -4.08
N ASN A 122 11.20 -14.48 -3.45
CA ASN A 122 12.08 -14.27 -2.30
C ASN A 122 13.50 -13.87 -2.73
N LYS A 123 13.85 -14.06 -4.00
CA LYS A 123 15.12 -13.59 -4.57
C LYS A 123 14.93 -12.18 -5.14
N PRO A 124 15.72 -11.18 -4.71
CA PRO A 124 15.58 -9.81 -5.17
C PRO A 124 15.61 -9.65 -6.70
N THR A 125 16.48 -10.38 -7.38
CA THR A 125 16.61 -10.37 -8.84
C THR A 125 15.34 -10.85 -9.54
N GLU A 126 14.80 -12.00 -9.12
CA GLU A 126 13.62 -12.60 -9.75
C GLU A 126 12.33 -11.82 -9.42
N GLN A 127 12.25 -11.23 -8.21
CA GLN A 127 11.20 -10.28 -7.86
C GLN A 127 11.23 -9.02 -8.75
N ASN A 128 12.42 -8.50 -9.07
CA ASN A 128 12.56 -7.35 -9.98
C ASN A 128 12.13 -7.70 -11.41
N ILE A 129 12.40 -8.92 -11.86
CA ILE A 129 11.90 -9.43 -13.15
C ILE A 129 10.37 -9.45 -13.13
N ALA A 130 9.74 -10.03 -12.10
CA ALA A 130 8.29 -10.06 -11.97
C ALA A 130 7.67 -8.65 -11.96
N ASN A 131 8.27 -7.71 -11.22
CA ASN A 131 7.84 -6.31 -11.18
C ASN A 131 7.99 -5.60 -12.54
N SER A 132 9.00 -5.96 -13.32
CA SER A 132 9.21 -5.42 -14.67
C SER A 132 8.09 -5.86 -15.62
N PHE A 133 7.65 -7.11 -15.55
CA PHE A 133 6.48 -7.59 -16.31
C PHE A 133 5.20 -6.86 -15.91
N ILE A 134 4.97 -6.68 -14.61
CA ILE A 134 3.77 -6.00 -14.10
C ILE A 134 3.75 -4.53 -14.51
N SER A 135 4.88 -3.82 -14.39
CA SER A 135 4.97 -2.39 -14.70
C SER A 135 4.89 -2.07 -16.20
N ARG A 136 5.35 -2.98 -17.05
CA ARG A 136 5.28 -2.83 -18.52
C ARG A 136 3.97 -3.33 -19.12
N PHE A 137 3.10 -3.97 -18.35
CA PHE A 137 1.84 -4.48 -18.85
C PHE A 137 0.85 -3.34 -19.10
N ASP A 138 0.56 -3.06 -20.38
CA ASP A 138 -0.48 -2.11 -20.78
C ASP A 138 -1.83 -2.83 -20.90
N LYS A 139 -2.66 -2.66 -19.86
CA LYS A 139 -4.03 -3.18 -19.82
C LYS A 139 -4.88 -2.67 -20.98
N GLN A 140 -4.77 -1.39 -21.36
CA GLN A 140 -5.64 -0.80 -22.38
C GLN A 140 -5.26 -1.28 -23.78
N HIS A 141 -3.98 -1.43 -24.06
CA HIS A 141 -3.51 -2.05 -25.30
C HIS A 141 -3.97 -3.51 -25.38
N PHE A 142 -3.81 -4.27 -24.30
CA PHE A 142 -4.24 -5.67 -24.26
C PHE A 142 -5.75 -5.83 -24.46
N GLN A 143 -6.57 -5.00 -23.81
CA GLN A 143 -8.03 -5.02 -23.97
C GLN A 143 -8.49 -4.74 -25.40
N ARG A 144 -7.75 -3.91 -26.16
CA ARG A 144 -8.03 -3.65 -27.59
C ARG A 144 -7.66 -4.83 -28.51
N MET A 145 -6.74 -5.69 -28.09
CA MET A 145 -6.37 -6.90 -28.83
C MET A 145 -7.33 -8.07 -28.58
N LEU A 146 -8.09 -8.04 -27.49
CA LEU A 146 -9.08 -9.07 -27.22
C LEU A 146 -10.27 -8.91 -28.16
N PRO A 147 -10.73 -9.97 -28.83
CA PRO A 147 -11.95 -9.89 -29.63
C PRO A 147 -13.10 -9.48 -28.71
N SER A 148 -13.81 -8.40 -29.06
CA SER A 148 -15.04 -8.01 -28.39
C SER A 148 -16.00 -9.19 -28.48
N ARG A 149 -16.41 -9.75 -27.33
CA ARG A 149 -17.48 -10.75 -27.29
C ARG A 149 -18.74 -10.10 -27.87
N THR A 150 -19.01 -10.34 -29.14
CA THR A 150 -20.33 -10.20 -29.73
C THR A 150 -21.20 -11.28 -29.10
N THR A 151 -22.07 -10.85 -28.19
CA THR A 151 -23.26 -11.61 -27.74
C THR A 151 -24.20 -11.87 -28.89
#